data_AF-A0A841VBW8-F1
#
_entry.id   AF-A0A841VBW8-F1
#
_cell.length_a   1.000
_cell.length_b   1.000
_cell.length_c   1.000
_cell.angle_alpha   90.00
_cell.angle_beta   90.00
_cell.angle_gamma   90.00
#
_symmetry.space_group_name_H-M   'P 1'
#
loop_
_entity.id
_entity.type
_entity.pdbx_description
1 polymer ?
#
loop_
_entity_poly.entity_id
_entity_poly.type
_entity_poly.pdbx_seq_one_letter_code
_entity_poly.pdbx_strand_id
1 'polypeptide(L)'
;LKNPNNEQQNFIMFVSLFSQESGLVLHLKIIENKKGSEIDEGQAIIEDCSLQNKVFTGDALHCQKKTISLIAKSKNDYVITVKGNQKNLYQRIQ
;
A
#
# COMPACT_ATOMS: atom_id res chain seq x y z
N LEU A 1 22.86 -8.64 -7.61
CA LEU A 1 22.61 -9.74 -6.64
C LEU A 1 22.78 -11.06 -7.37
N LYS A 2 23.67 -11.96 -6.88
CA LYS A 2 24.09 -13.16 -7.63
C LYS A 2 23.09 -14.33 -7.61
N ASN A 3 22.06 -14.30 -6.76
CA ASN A 3 20.94 -15.27 -6.80
C ASN A 3 19.72 -14.70 -6.02
N PRO A 4 18.56 -14.45 -6.68
CA PRO A 4 17.35 -13.96 -6.02
C PRO A 4 16.67 -14.99 -5.09
N ASN A 5 17.09 -16.27 -5.12
CA ASN A 5 16.48 -17.34 -4.33
C ASN A 5 17.22 -17.68 -3.02
N ASN A 6 18.29 -16.95 -2.67
CA ASN A 6 19.05 -17.17 -1.43
C ASN A 6 18.17 -17.01 -0.17
N GLU A 7 18.41 -17.82 0.87
CA GLU A 7 17.79 -17.70 2.20
C GLU A 7 18.04 -16.35 2.86
N GLN A 8 19.17 -15.69 2.56
CA GLN A 8 19.49 -14.33 3.00
C GLN A 8 18.54 -13.25 2.44
N GLN A 9 17.69 -13.58 1.45
CA GLN A 9 16.62 -12.71 0.95
C GLN A 9 15.25 -13.03 1.56
N ASN A 10 15.19 -13.93 2.55
CA ASN A 10 14.01 -14.11 3.36
C ASN A 10 14.03 -13.10 4.51
N PHE A 11 13.16 -12.09 4.44
CA PHE A 11 13.03 -11.06 5.46
C PHE A 11 11.57 -10.90 5.87
N ILE A 12 11.40 -10.35 7.06
CA ILE A 12 10.10 -9.93 7.57
C ILE A 12 9.89 -8.46 7.20
N MET A 13 8.72 -8.19 6.65
CA MET A 13 8.26 -6.86 6.28
C MET A 13 7.03 -6.51 7.09
N PHE A 14 6.91 -5.24 7.44
CA PHE A 14 5.77 -4.70 8.15
C PHE A 14 5.03 -3.74 7.23
N VAL A 15 3.71 -3.89 7.15
CA VAL A 15 2.83 -2.95 6.46
C VAL A 15 1.96 -2.30 7.51
N SER A 16 2.03 -0.97 7.62
CA SER A 16 1.37 -0.22 8.69
C SER A 16 0.42 0.83 8.15
N LEU A 17 -0.77 0.93 8.74
CA LEU A 17 -1.60 2.12 8.65
C LEU A 17 -1.16 3.12 9.72
N PHE A 18 -0.46 4.16 9.31
CA PHE A 18 0.06 5.18 10.21
C PHE A 18 -0.78 6.45 10.14
N SER A 19 -1.19 6.96 11.29
CA SER A 19 -1.87 8.25 11.42
C SER A 19 -0.85 9.36 11.59
N GLN A 20 -0.67 10.18 10.55
CA GLN A 20 0.23 11.33 10.61
C GLN A 20 -0.18 12.35 11.69
N GLU A 21 -1.49 12.54 11.89
CA GLU A 21 -2.04 13.51 12.85
C GLU A 21 -1.73 13.12 14.30
N SER A 22 -1.94 11.84 14.66
CA SER A 22 -1.74 11.36 16.03
C SER A 22 -0.37 10.76 16.31
N GLY A 23 0.41 10.46 15.26
CA GLY A 23 1.69 9.77 15.39
C GLY A 23 1.57 8.28 15.74
N LEU A 24 0.40 7.68 15.56
CA LEU A 24 0.11 6.30 15.96
C LEU A 24 0.04 5.34 14.77
N VAL A 25 0.48 4.10 15.00
CA VAL A 25 0.19 2.97 14.12
C VAL A 25 -1.18 2.40 14.49
N LEU A 26 -2.14 2.54 13.59
CA LEU A 26 -3.53 2.11 13.80
C LEU A 26 -3.76 0.64 13.42
N HIS A 27 -2.97 0.13 12.47
CA HIS A 27 -3.00 -1.26 12.05
C HIS A 27 -1.62 -1.70 11.57
N LEU A 28 -1.28 -2.96 11.79
CA LEU A 28 0.01 -3.54 11.40
C LEU A 28 -0.20 -4.97 10.88
N LYS A 29 0.32 -5.27 9.69
CA LYS A 29 0.43 -6.64 9.16
C LYS A 29 1.91 -7.01 9.02
N ILE A 30 2.20 -8.29 9.22
CA ILE A 30 3.55 -8.85 9.18
C ILE A 30 3.61 -9.84 8.02
N ILE A 31 4.61 -9.69 7.16
CA ILE A 31 4.77 -10.47 5.93
C ILE A 31 6.14 -11.11 5.92
N GLU A 32 6.19 -12.40 5.62
CA GLU A 32 7.43 -13.03 5.18
C GLU A 32 7.52 -12.87 3.66
N ASN A 33 8.56 -12.18 3.17
CA ASN A 33 8.67 -11.71 1.78
C ASN A 33 8.47 -12.79 0.69
N LYS A 34 8.74 -14.06 1.00
CA LYS A 34 8.55 -15.18 0.05
C LYS A 34 7.15 -15.82 0.11
N LYS A 35 6.30 -15.42 1.06
CA LYS A 35 4.99 -16.05 1.33
C LYS A 35 3.81 -15.10 1.14
N GLY A 36 4.04 -13.80 1.04
CA GLY A 36 2.97 -12.81 0.92
C GLY A 36 3.41 -11.57 0.15
N SER A 37 2.42 -10.72 -0.14
CA SER A 37 2.57 -9.51 -0.94
C SER A 37 2.20 -8.29 -0.11
N GLU A 38 3.08 -7.28 -0.09
CA GLU A 38 2.82 -5.98 0.54
C GLU A 38 1.50 -5.35 0.06
N ILE A 39 1.21 -5.52 -1.23
CA ILE A 39 0.03 -4.96 -1.89
C ILE A 39 -1.24 -5.60 -1.32
N ASP A 40 -1.23 -6.92 -1.13
CA ASP A 40 -2.41 -7.65 -0.67
C ASP A 40 -2.70 -7.35 0.80
N GLU A 41 -1.67 -7.30 1.65
CA GLU A 41 -1.85 -6.90 3.05
C GLU A 41 -2.24 -5.43 3.19
N GLY A 42 -1.69 -4.54 2.37
CA GLY A 42 -2.09 -3.12 2.35
C GLY A 42 -3.57 -2.96 1.97
N GLN A 43 -4.08 -3.76 1.02
CA GLN A 43 -5.50 -3.80 0.69
C GLN A 43 -6.35 -4.34 1.85
N ALA A 44 -5.90 -5.41 2.51
CA ALA A 44 -6.58 -5.97 3.67
C ALA A 44 -6.68 -4.95 4.83
N ILE A 45 -5.62 -4.16 5.07
CA ILE A 45 -5.64 -3.07 6.05
C ILE A 45 -6.71 -2.03 5.72
N ILE A 46 -6.88 -1.67 4.44
CA ILE A 46 -7.90 -0.71 4.00
C ILE A 46 -9.30 -1.32 4.15
N GLU A 47 -9.48 -2.60 3.84
CA GLU A 47 -10.75 -3.33 4.02
C GLU A 47 -11.14 -3.43 5.50
N ASP A 48 -10.16 -3.67 6.38
CA ASP A 48 -10.33 -3.75 7.84
C ASP A 48 -10.53 -2.35 8.49
N CYS A 49 -10.25 -1.27 7.75
CA CYS A 49 -10.32 0.10 8.28
C CYS A 49 -11.76 0.62 8.31
N SER A 50 -12.27 0.92 9.51
CA SER A 50 -13.60 1.51 9.72
C SER A 50 -13.62 3.04 9.68
N LEU A 51 -12.47 3.69 9.52
CA LEU A 51 -12.38 5.15 9.45
C LEU A 51 -12.99 5.65 8.14
N GLN A 52 -13.66 6.81 8.23
CA GLN A 52 -14.26 7.50 7.09
C GLN A 52 -13.79 8.96 7.08
N ASN A 53 -13.91 9.61 5.91
CA ASN A 53 -13.51 11.01 5.71
C ASN A 53 -12.04 11.27 6.06
N LYS A 54 -11.16 10.31 5.75
CA LYS A 54 -9.70 10.43 5.88
C LYS A 54 -9.05 10.41 4.50
N VAL A 55 -7.80 10.87 4.44
CA VAL A 55 -6.96 10.82 3.23
C VAL A 55 -5.91 9.73 3.41
N PHE A 56 -5.97 8.71 2.57
CA PHE A 56 -4.94 7.67 2.50
C PHE A 56 -3.80 8.15 1.61
N THR A 57 -2.59 8.10 2.13
CA THR A 57 -1.37 8.40 1.36
C THR A 57 -0.60 7.11 1.10
N GLY A 58 0.09 7.04 -0.04
CA GLY A 58 0.85 5.85 -0.42
C GLY A 58 1.83 6.11 -1.56
N ASP A 59 2.84 5.26 -1.63
CA ASP A 59 3.82 5.29 -2.72
C ASP A 59 3.25 4.69 -4.02
N ALA A 60 4.10 4.58 -5.04
CA ALA A 60 3.65 4.14 -6.35
C ALA A 60 3.40 2.63 -6.44
N LEU A 61 3.86 1.83 -5.46
CA LEU A 61 3.57 0.40 -5.39
C LEU A 61 2.08 0.18 -5.08
N HIS A 62 1.51 1.02 -4.22
CA HIS A 62 0.09 1.00 -3.86
C HIS A 62 -0.84 1.68 -4.89
N CYS A 63 -0.30 2.22 -5.98
CA CYS A 63 -1.07 2.78 -7.09
C CYS A 63 -1.72 1.68 -7.95
N GLN A 64 -2.63 0.93 -7.35
CA GLN A 64 -3.36 -0.18 -7.94
C GLN A 64 -4.84 0.12 -8.01
N LYS A 65 -5.51 -0.26 -9.11
CA LYS A 65 -6.96 -0.05 -9.30
C LYS A 65 -7.79 -0.58 -8.13
N LYS A 66 -7.43 -1.76 -7.62
CA LYS A 66 -8.12 -2.38 -6.47
C LYS A 66 -7.94 -1.55 -5.20
N THR A 67 -6.71 -1.16 -4.87
CA THR A 67 -6.42 -0.27 -3.73
C THR A 67 -7.24 1.01 -3.79
N ILE A 68 -7.23 1.72 -4.92
CA ILE A 68 -8.01 2.95 -5.11
C ILE A 68 -9.51 2.69 -4.95
N SER A 69 -10.02 1.58 -5.51
CA SER A 69 -11.43 1.22 -5.38
C SER A 69 -11.83 0.94 -3.93
N LEU A 70 -10.97 0.33 -3.12
CA LEU A 70 -11.24 0.04 -1.71
C LEU A 70 -11.30 1.33 -0.88
N ILE A 71 -10.35 2.24 -1.10
CA ILE A 71 -10.34 3.55 -0.42
C ILE A 71 -11.61 4.35 -0.76
N ALA A 72 -11.97 4.43 -2.06
CA ALA A 72 -13.18 5.14 -2.47
C ALA A 72 -14.47 4.51 -1.90
N LYS A 73 -14.57 3.17 -1.89
CA LYS A 73 -15.72 2.46 -1.30
C LYS A 73 -15.87 2.68 0.20
N SER A 74 -14.77 2.89 0.92
CA SER A 74 -14.77 3.19 2.36
C SER A 74 -15.06 4.66 2.69
N LYS A 75 -15.47 5.48 1.70
CA LYS A 75 -15.73 6.92 1.87
C LYS A 75 -14.51 7.69 2.37
N ASN A 76 -13.35 7.32 1.86
CA ASN A 76 -12.09 7.99 2.10
C ASN A 76 -11.52 8.51 0.78
N ASP A 77 -10.70 9.55 0.88
CA ASP A 77 -9.96 10.13 -0.22
C ASP A 77 -8.53 9.56 -0.27
N TYR A 78 -7.80 9.82 -1.36
CA TYR A 78 -6.45 9.30 -1.52
C TYR A 78 -5.51 10.28 -2.23
N VAL A 79 -4.23 10.20 -1.87
CA VAL A 79 -3.11 10.83 -2.57
C VAL A 79 -2.03 9.77 -2.75
N ILE A 80 -1.91 9.23 -3.97
CA ILE A 80 -0.97 8.14 -4.26
C ILE A 80 -0.10 8.53 -5.44
N THR A 81 1.21 8.30 -5.32
CA THR A 81 2.16 8.60 -6.39
C THR A 81 2.01 7.63 -7.56
N VAL A 82 2.28 8.09 -8.79
CA VAL A 82 2.20 7.25 -10.00
C VAL A 82 3.60 6.98 -10.53
N LYS A 83 3.91 5.71 -10.81
CA LYS A 83 5.18 5.31 -11.41
C LYS A 83 5.17 5.55 -12.92
N GLY A 84 6.26 6.05 -13.49
CA GLY A 84 6.36 6.39 -14.91
C GLY A 84 6.17 5.21 -15.90
N ASN A 85 6.25 3.97 -15.42
CA ASN A 85 5.92 2.80 -16.26
C ASN A 85 4.40 2.69 -16.53
N GLN A 86 3.55 3.38 -15.78
CA GLN A 86 2.12 3.52 -16.06
C GLN A 86 1.86 4.63 -17.09
N LYS A 87 2.34 4.45 -18.32
CA LYS A 87 2.43 5.51 -19.35
C LYS A 87 1.15 6.32 -19.54
N ASN A 88 0.01 5.66 -19.73
CA ASN A 88 -1.27 6.34 -19.97
C ASN A 88 -1.72 7.21 -18.79
N LEU A 89 -1.57 6.70 -17.57
CA LEU A 89 -1.95 7.45 -16.38
C LEU A 89 -0.98 8.60 -16.13
N TYR A 90 0.32 8.31 -16.24
CA TYR A 90 1.39 9.30 -16.08
C TYR A 90 1.20 10.47 -17.04
N GLN A 91 0.98 10.22 -18.33
CA GLN A 91 0.72 11.27 -19.34
C GLN A 91 -0.52 12.11 -19.06
N ARG A 92 -1.51 11.56 -18.37
CA ARG A 92 -2.80 12.20 -18.15
C ARG A 92 -2.83 13.11 -16.92
N ILE A 93 -1.83 13.00 -16.05
CA ILE A 93 -1.71 13.77 -14.80
C ILE A 93 -0.50 14.72 -14.81
N GLN A 94 0.21 14.81 -15.93
CA GLN A 94 1.18 15.87 -16.24
C GLN A 94 0.43 17.07 -16.83
#